data_AF-A0A662Y3F9-F1
#
_entry.id   AF-A0A662Y3F9-F1
#
_cell.length_a   1.000
_cell.length_b   1.000
_cell.length_c   1.000
_cell.angle_alpha   90.00
_cell.angle_beta   90.00
_cell.angle_gamma   90.00
#
_symmetry.space_group_name_H-M   'P 1'
#
loop_
_entity.id
_entity.type
_entity.pdbx_description
1 polymer ?
#
loop_
_entity_poly.entity_id
_entity_poly.type
_entity_poly.pdbx_seq_one_letter_code
_entity_poly.pdbx_strand_id
1 'polypeptide(L)'
;MHQTSYSSETRMKEVAECCFQQLFGEIVRSMLERYPWQAEDAGGKANDAASASDEAEAAHREAIIIKLEAMGYDVGCRFAERAAKDRPRMLEPLDVIKFVCKDFWITIFKKQIDKLQTNHRGVFVVQDFHFRWLAGISAASEQQTKEMALLFLVFPCGVIRGALAKLGLTAIVNADVPDVRALPGWVTSTTKSTGQKPLRGSTDRYPI
;
A
#
# COMPACT_ATOMS: atom_id res chain seq x y z
N MET A 1 -23.52 29.66 14.12
CA MET A 1 -23.83 28.20 14.15
C MET A 1 -23.09 27.41 13.06
N HIS A 2 -22.90 27.89 11.83
CA HIS A 2 -22.17 27.14 10.79
C HIS A 2 -20.67 26.93 11.04
N GLN A 3 -19.98 27.87 11.69
CA GLN A 3 -18.52 27.77 11.91
C GLN A 3 -18.14 26.71 12.97
N THR A 4 -19.01 26.50 13.95
CA THR A 4 -18.84 25.49 15.01
C THR A 4 -19.03 24.07 14.45
N SER A 5 -20.01 23.88 13.56
CA SER A 5 -20.25 22.59 12.88
C SER A 5 -19.09 22.19 11.95
N TYR A 6 -18.56 23.14 11.15
CA TYR A 6 -17.41 22.88 10.27
C TYR A 6 -16.13 22.50 11.03
N SER A 7 -15.88 23.17 12.18
CA SER A 7 -14.76 22.85 13.06
C SER A 7 -14.90 21.47 13.71
N SER A 8 -16.13 21.09 14.11
CA SER A 8 -16.40 19.77 14.68
C SER A 8 -16.25 18.63 13.68
N GLU A 9 -16.66 18.83 12.42
CA GLU A 9 -16.54 17.83 11.37
C GLU A 9 -15.08 17.61 10.96
N THR A 10 -14.31 18.69 10.85
CA THR A 10 -12.86 18.62 10.56
C THR A 10 -12.13 17.86 11.66
N ARG A 11 -12.42 18.18 12.93
CA ARG A 11 -11.82 17.48 14.08
C ARG A 11 -12.14 15.99 14.09
N MET A 12 -13.37 15.61 13.73
CA MET A 12 -13.77 14.20 13.68
C MET A 12 -13.05 13.43 12.56
N LYS A 13 -12.83 14.07 11.41
CA LYS A 13 -12.04 13.50 10.31
C LYS A 13 -10.57 13.30 10.71
N GLU A 14 -9.98 14.26 11.41
CA GLU A 14 -8.61 14.15 11.95
C GLU A 14 -8.48 13.02 12.96
N VAL A 15 -9.42 12.88 13.89
CA VAL A 15 -9.41 11.79 14.87
C VAL A 15 -9.51 10.43 14.17
N ALA A 16 -10.42 10.28 13.19
CA ALA A 16 -10.55 9.04 12.44
C ALA A 16 -9.26 8.68 11.66
N GLU A 17 -8.60 9.67 11.06
CA GLU A 17 -7.31 9.50 10.37
C GLU A 17 -6.22 9.03 11.34
N CYS A 18 -6.07 9.71 12.48
CA CYS A 18 -5.11 9.33 13.52
C CYS A 18 -5.39 7.92 14.05
N CYS A 19 -6.64 7.58 14.34
CA CYS A 19 -7.02 6.24 14.80
C CYS A 19 -6.67 5.18 13.76
N PHE A 20 -6.93 5.45 12.48
CA PHE A 20 -6.56 4.53 11.40
C PHE A 20 -5.03 4.36 11.32
N GLN A 21 -4.26 5.45 11.35
CA GLN A 21 -2.81 5.39 11.26
C GLN A 21 -2.20 4.65 12.46
N GLN A 22 -2.71 4.89 13.66
CA GLN A 22 -2.28 4.18 14.86
C GLN A 22 -2.66 2.70 14.79
N LEU A 23 -3.90 2.37 14.44
CA LEU A 23 -4.35 0.98 14.29
C LEU A 23 -3.53 0.24 13.23
N PHE A 24 -3.32 0.85 12.07
CA PHE A 24 -2.49 0.27 11.01
C PHE A 24 -1.05 0.07 11.48
N GLY A 25 -0.49 1.07 12.17
CA GLY A 25 0.83 0.99 12.78
C GLY A 25 0.95 -0.14 13.81
N GLU A 26 -0.05 -0.33 14.67
CA GLU A 26 -0.12 -1.44 15.64
C GLU A 26 -0.32 -2.79 14.95
N ILE A 27 -1.12 -2.88 13.89
CA ILE A 27 -1.29 -4.13 13.12
C ILE A 27 0.05 -4.55 12.53
N VAL A 28 0.73 -3.63 11.84
CA VAL A 28 2.03 -3.90 11.23
C VAL A 28 3.08 -4.17 12.31
N ARG A 29 3.12 -3.39 13.40
CA ARG A 29 4.01 -3.65 14.53
C ARG A 29 3.73 -4.95 15.25
N SER A 30 2.48 -5.35 15.48
CA SER A 30 2.14 -6.65 16.08
C SER A 30 2.55 -7.83 15.18
N MET A 31 2.50 -7.64 13.86
CA MET A 31 3.07 -8.59 12.90
C MET A 31 4.61 -8.61 12.97
N LEU A 32 5.25 -7.51 13.34
CA LEU A 32 6.70 -7.37 13.60
C LEU A 32 7.13 -7.72 15.04
N GLU A 33 6.32 -7.65 16.08
CA GLU A 33 6.75 -7.98 17.46
C GLU A 33 6.71 -9.49 17.70
N ARG A 34 5.93 -10.19 16.89
CA ARG A 34 6.08 -11.64 16.68
C ARG A 34 7.27 -11.99 15.78
N TYR A 35 7.97 -10.98 15.27
CA TYR A 35 9.23 -11.11 14.53
C TYR A 35 10.37 -11.06 15.56
N PRO A 36 11.19 -12.09 15.67
CA PRO A 36 12.30 -12.12 16.62
C PRO A 36 13.45 -11.26 16.10
N TRP A 37 13.37 -9.94 16.25
CA TRP A 37 14.52 -9.06 16.01
C TRP A 37 15.52 -9.03 17.19
N GLN A 38 15.33 -9.90 18.19
CA GLN A 38 16.30 -10.15 19.26
C GLN A 38 16.69 -11.63 19.31
N ALA A 39 17.45 -12.08 18.32
CA ALA A 39 18.16 -13.35 18.38
C ALA A 39 19.61 -13.21 17.95
N GLU A 40 20.30 -12.17 18.42
CA GLU A 40 21.76 -12.21 18.52
C GLU A 40 22.18 -11.70 19.90
N ASP A 41 22.03 -12.55 20.91
CA ASP A 41 23.05 -12.70 21.95
C ASP A 41 22.89 -14.03 22.70
N ALA A 42 23.21 -15.15 22.04
CA ALA A 42 23.51 -16.41 22.73
C ALA A 42 24.29 -17.33 21.77
N GLY A 43 25.60 -17.40 21.99
CA GLY A 43 26.52 -18.16 21.15
C GLY A 43 26.26 -19.66 21.08
N GLY A 44 26.64 -20.24 19.93
CA GLY A 44 27.23 -21.58 19.85
C GLY A 44 26.30 -22.77 19.55
N LYS A 45 26.40 -23.24 18.29
CA LYS A 45 26.21 -24.61 17.75
C LYS A 45 24.78 -25.11 17.44
N ALA A 46 24.45 -25.19 16.14
CA ALA A 46 23.96 -26.39 15.41
C ALA A 46 23.56 -26.03 13.96
N ASN A 47 24.34 -26.42 12.96
CA ASN A 47 24.21 -25.92 11.58
C ASN A 47 23.08 -26.54 10.73
N ASP A 48 22.34 -27.54 11.23
CA ASP A 48 21.24 -28.18 10.48
C ASP A 48 19.82 -27.84 10.99
N ALA A 49 19.70 -27.32 12.22
CA ALA A 49 18.42 -26.91 12.80
C ALA A 49 18.13 -25.41 12.61
N ALA A 50 19.18 -24.60 12.41
CA ALA A 50 19.06 -23.17 12.12
C ALA A 50 18.43 -22.92 10.73
N SER A 51 18.82 -23.68 9.71
CA SER A 51 18.31 -23.52 8.34
C SER A 51 16.80 -23.79 8.21
N ALA A 52 16.29 -24.80 8.91
CA ALA A 52 14.86 -25.12 8.92
C ALA A 52 14.03 -24.05 9.67
N SER A 53 14.62 -23.40 10.67
CA SER A 53 14.01 -22.28 11.40
C SER A 53 13.98 -21.02 10.52
N ASP A 54 15.06 -20.72 9.82
CA ASP A 54 15.17 -19.57 8.92
C ASP A 54 14.20 -19.68 7.72
N GLU A 55 14.05 -20.87 7.14
CA GLU A 55 13.08 -21.12 6.07
C GLU A 55 11.63 -20.96 6.55
N ALA A 56 11.30 -21.46 7.74
CA ALA A 56 9.97 -21.30 8.32
C ALA A 56 9.65 -19.82 8.62
N GLU A 57 10.64 -19.05 9.06
CA GLU A 57 10.51 -17.62 9.31
C GLU A 57 10.32 -16.82 8.01
N ALA A 58 11.11 -17.12 6.98
CA ALA A 58 10.96 -16.51 5.66
C ALA A 58 9.57 -16.78 5.05
N ALA A 59 9.08 -18.01 5.16
CA ALA A 59 7.74 -18.39 4.73
C ALA A 59 6.65 -17.67 5.53
N HIS A 60 6.83 -17.50 6.84
CA HIS A 60 5.90 -16.74 7.67
C HIS A 60 5.85 -15.26 7.27
N ARG A 61 7.02 -14.66 7.02
CA ARG A 61 7.15 -13.28 6.54
C ARG A 61 6.44 -13.09 5.20
N GLU A 62 6.64 -14.02 4.27
CA GLU A 62 5.96 -13.99 2.98
C GLU A 62 4.44 -14.09 3.14
N ALA A 63 3.94 -14.98 4.01
CA ALA A 63 2.51 -15.11 4.29
C ALA A 63 1.90 -13.82 4.86
N ILE A 64 2.63 -13.10 5.72
CA ILE A 64 2.21 -11.79 6.24
C ILE A 64 2.12 -10.77 5.09
N ILE A 65 3.15 -10.69 4.25
CA ILE A 65 3.18 -9.76 3.11
C ILE A 65 2.01 -10.03 2.17
N ILE A 66 1.76 -11.30 1.82
CA ILE A 66 0.62 -11.70 0.97
C ILE A 66 -0.71 -11.26 1.60
N LYS A 67 -0.89 -11.51 2.89
CA LYS A 67 -2.14 -11.15 3.59
C LYS A 67 -2.34 -9.64 3.65
N LEU A 68 -1.27 -8.89 3.94
CA LEU A 68 -1.31 -7.43 4.02
C LEU A 68 -1.59 -6.79 2.68
N GLU A 69 -0.98 -7.31 1.61
CA GLU A 69 -1.22 -6.91 0.24
C GLU A 69 -2.67 -7.19 -0.17
N ALA A 70 -3.19 -8.39 0.13
CA ALA A 70 -4.57 -8.78 -0.19
C ALA A 70 -5.60 -7.89 0.51
N MET A 71 -5.37 -7.55 1.78
CA MET A 71 -6.22 -6.57 2.49
C MET A 71 -6.21 -5.21 1.79
N GLY A 72 -5.02 -4.75 1.37
CA GLY A 72 -4.88 -3.53 0.57
C GLY A 72 -5.65 -3.63 -0.75
N TYR A 73 -5.53 -4.74 -1.46
CA TYR A 73 -6.21 -4.99 -2.73
C TYR A 73 -7.73 -4.86 -2.63
N ASP A 74 -8.34 -5.48 -1.62
CA ASP A 74 -9.79 -5.41 -1.42
C ASP A 74 -10.25 -3.99 -1.07
N VAL A 75 -9.49 -3.28 -0.24
CA VAL A 75 -9.74 -1.87 0.08
C VAL A 75 -9.65 -1.01 -1.19
N GLY A 76 -8.60 -1.20 -1.98
CA GLY A 76 -8.37 -0.50 -3.24
C GLY A 76 -9.52 -0.67 -4.24
N CYS A 77 -10.00 -1.90 -4.40
CA CYS A 77 -11.16 -2.21 -5.25
C CYS A 77 -12.40 -1.41 -4.82
N ARG A 78 -12.74 -1.45 -3.52
CA ARG A 78 -13.94 -0.79 -2.97
C ARG A 78 -13.86 0.73 -3.05
N PHE A 79 -12.69 1.31 -2.83
CA PHE A 79 -12.48 2.75 -2.97
C PHE A 79 -12.56 3.20 -4.44
N ALA A 80 -11.97 2.44 -5.36
CA ALA A 80 -11.98 2.76 -6.78
C ALA A 80 -13.40 2.71 -7.37
N GLU A 81 -14.24 1.74 -6.96
CA GLU A 81 -15.67 1.70 -7.33
C GLU A 81 -16.39 3.01 -7.01
N ARG A 82 -16.20 3.51 -5.79
CA ARG A 82 -16.86 4.72 -5.32
C ARG A 82 -16.28 5.96 -5.99
N ALA A 83 -14.96 6.05 -6.12
CA ALA A 83 -14.27 7.21 -6.65
C ALA A 83 -14.42 7.39 -8.17
N ALA A 84 -14.68 6.28 -8.91
CA ALA A 84 -14.86 6.29 -10.35
C ALA A 84 -16.33 6.30 -10.80
N LYS A 85 -17.30 6.15 -9.88
CA LYS A 85 -18.73 5.97 -10.20
C LYS A 85 -19.29 7.02 -11.17
N ASP A 86 -19.00 8.29 -10.92
CA ASP A 86 -19.58 9.41 -11.67
C ASP A 86 -18.60 9.98 -12.73
N ARG A 87 -17.56 9.22 -13.08
CA ARG A 87 -16.54 9.65 -14.03
C ARG A 87 -16.75 9.07 -15.42
N PRO A 88 -16.39 9.82 -16.48
CA PRO A 88 -16.23 9.24 -17.81
C PRO A 88 -15.29 8.04 -17.76
N ARG A 89 -15.57 7.02 -18.60
CA ARG A 89 -14.71 5.84 -18.69
C ARG A 89 -13.31 6.24 -19.13
N MET A 90 -12.31 5.83 -18.35
CA MET A 90 -10.91 5.95 -18.71
C MET A 90 -10.57 4.79 -19.65
N LEU A 91 -10.17 5.11 -20.88
CA LEU A 91 -9.86 4.11 -21.91
C LEU A 91 -8.36 3.81 -21.95
N GLU A 92 -7.53 4.84 -21.75
CA GLU A 92 -6.09 4.73 -21.85
C GLU A 92 -5.44 4.44 -20.48
N PRO A 93 -4.40 3.59 -20.42
CA PRO A 93 -3.72 3.30 -19.17
C PRO A 93 -3.18 4.53 -18.46
N LEU A 94 -2.71 5.53 -19.21
CA LEU A 94 -2.20 6.78 -18.66
C LEU A 94 -3.28 7.58 -17.92
N ASP A 95 -4.53 7.55 -18.38
CA ASP A 95 -5.63 8.30 -17.75
C ASP A 95 -6.01 7.67 -16.42
N VAL A 96 -6.02 6.33 -16.35
CA VAL A 96 -6.19 5.58 -15.11
C VAL A 96 -5.08 5.91 -14.11
N ILE A 97 -3.83 5.94 -14.56
CA ILE A 97 -2.69 6.30 -13.68
C ILE A 97 -2.80 7.74 -13.20
N LYS A 98 -3.19 8.70 -14.05
CA LYS A 98 -3.42 10.09 -13.65
C LYS A 98 -4.53 10.22 -12.60
N PHE A 99 -5.62 9.49 -12.77
CA PHE A 99 -6.70 9.42 -11.78
C PHE A 99 -6.19 8.86 -10.44
N VAL A 100 -5.39 7.79 -10.48
CA VAL A 100 -4.79 7.21 -9.27
C VAL A 100 -3.90 8.24 -8.57
N CYS A 101 -3.01 8.90 -9.31
CA CYS A 101 -2.08 9.90 -8.77
C CYS A 101 -2.74 11.14 -8.16
N LYS A 102 -3.98 11.44 -8.57
CA LYS A 102 -4.71 12.62 -8.13
C LYS A 102 -5.86 12.22 -7.24
N ASP A 103 -7.03 12.03 -7.81
CA ASP A 103 -8.28 11.90 -7.07
C ASP A 103 -8.27 10.74 -6.08
N PHE A 104 -7.75 9.58 -6.49
CA PHE A 104 -7.68 8.42 -5.62
C PHE A 104 -6.65 8.61 -4.49
N TRP A 105 -5.43 9.06 -4.81
CA TRP A 105 -4.39 9.34 -3.82
C TRP A 105 -4.83 10.41 -2.82
N ILE A 106 -5.45 11.50 -3.28
CA ILE A 106 -5.99 12.57 -2.44
C ILE A 106 -7.08 12.03 -1.51
N THR A 107 -7.95 11.15 -2.02
CA THR A 107 -9.06 10.60 -1.22
C THR A 107 -8.53 9.84 0.01
N ILE A 108 -7.47 9.06 -0.16
CA ILE A 108 -6.94 8.14 0.85
C ILE A 108 -5.85 8.80 1.70
N PHE A 109 -4.89 9.48 1.06
CA PHE A 109 -3.67 10.02 1.68
C PHE A 109 -3.67 11.54 1.83
N LYS A 110 -4.76 12.22 1.44
CA LYS A 110 -4.96 13.67 1.57
C LYS A 110 -3.92 14.52 0.86
N LYS A 111 -3.24 13.95 -0.12
CA LYS A 111 -2.21 14.58 -0.95
C LYS A 111 -2.28 14.00 -2.37
N GLN A 112 -1.82 14.76 -3.37
CA GLN A 112 -1.54 14.26 -4.71
C GLN A 112 -0.10 13.69 -4.78
N ILE A 113 0.13 12.71 -5.66
CA ILE A 113 1.47 12.24 -6.02
C ILE A 113 2.32 13.39 -6.61
N ASP A 114 3.54 13.58 -6.11
CA ASP A 114 4.41 14.69 -6.52
C ASP A 114 4.94 14.52 -7.93
N LYS A 115 5.31 13.29 -8.31
CA LYS A 115 5.93 13.02 -9.61
C LYS A 115 5.44 11.72 -10.23
N LEU A 116 5.10 11.79 -11.51
CA LEU A 116 4.74 10.66 -12.36
C LEU A 116 5.72 10.60 -13.54
N GLN A 117 6.38 9.46 -13.72
CA GLN A 117 7.20 9.16 -14.89
C GLN A 117 6.67 7.92 -15.60
N THR A 118 6.87 7.82 -16.91
CA THR A 118 6.52 6.64 -17.69
C THR A 118 7.54 6.40 -18.79
N ASN A 119 7.75 5.14 -19.15
CA ASN A 119 8.51 4.79 -20.34
C ASN A 119 7.64 4.65 -21.60
N HIS A 120 6.35 4.98 -21.52
CA HIS A 120 5.34 4.79 -22.59
C HIS A 120 5.17 3.33 -23.07
N ARG A 121 5.83 2.37 -22.43
CA ARG A 121 5.77 0.92 -22.71
C ARG A 121 5.11 0.17 -21.55
N GLY A 122 4.18 0.84 -20.87
CA GLY A 122 3.41 0.30 -19.75
C GLY A 122 4.05 0.47 -18.38
N VAL A 123 5.31 0.89 -18.24
CA VAL A 123 5.91 1.10 -16.92
C VAL A 123 5.66 2.53 -16.46
N PHE A 124 5.21 2.66 -15.21
CA PHE A 124 4.97 3.93 -14.53
C PHE A 124 5.78 3.99 -13.23
N VAL A 125 6.23 5.18 -12.86
CA VAL A 125 6.90 5.43 -11.59
C VAL A 125 6.20 6.60 -10.94
N VAL A 126 5.68 6.40 -9.73
CA VAL A 126 4.94 7.41 -8.97
C VAL A 126 5.70 7.70 -7.67
N GLN A 127 5.84 8.97 -7.34
CA GLN A 127 6.67 9.39 -6.21
C GLN A 127 5.88 10.32 -5.31
N ASP A 128 5.81 9.96 -4.03
CA ASP A 128 5.25 10.80 -2.97
C ASP A 128 6.36 11.13 -1.98
N PHE A 129 7.04 12.24 -2.21
CA PHE A 129 8.18 12.74 -1.43
C PHE A 129 7.82 13.10 0.00
N HIS A 130 6.54 13.08 0.39
CA HIS A 130 6.05 13.37 1.74
C HIS A 130 4.92 12.40 2.16
N PHE A 131 5.08 11.11 1.88
CA PHE A 131 4.14 10.06 2.29
C PHE A 131 3.94 9.98 3.82
N ARG A 132 2.84 10.57 4.30
CA ARG A 132 2.55 10.83 5.72
C ARG A 132 2.48 9.58 6.59
N TRP A 133 2.18 8.41 6.03
CA TRP A 133 2.05 7.18 6.81
C TRP A 133 3.38 6.62 7.29
N LEU A 134 4.51 7.11 6.77
CA LEU A 134 5.85 6.78 7.26
C LEU A 134 6.40 7.83 8.23
N ALA A 135 5.67 8.93 8.45
CA ALA A 135 6.07 10.00 9.37
C ALA A 135 5.95 9.51 10.82
N GLY A 136 6.99 8.85 11.31
CA GLY A 136 7.02 8.23 12.63
C GLY A 136 7.70 6.86 12.68
N ILE A 137 8.07 6.30 11.52
CA ILE A 137 8.88 5.08 11.48
C ILE A 137 10.33 5.45 11.81
N SER A 138 10.86 4.86 12.87
CA SER A 138 12.25 4.97 13.28
C SER A 138 12.64 3.68 13.99
N ALA A 139 13.82 3.14 13.67
CA ALA A 139 14.39 1.96 14.29
C ALA A 139 15.86 2.22 14.69
N ALA A 140 16.49 1.24 15.33
CA ALA A 140 17.87 1.37 15.82
C ALA A 140 18.91 1.55 14.70
N SER A 141 18.61 1.09 13.47
CA SER A 141 19.45 1.29 12.29
C SER A 141 18.65 1.77 11.07
N GLU A 142 19.36 2.38 10.10
CA GLU A 142 18.77 2.79 8.81
C GLU A 142 18.22 1.60 8.04
N GLN A 143 18.89 0.46 8.08
CA GLN A 143 18.48 -0.76 7.40
C GLN A 143 17.15 -1.30 7.96
N GLN A 144 17.01 -1.38 9.28
CA GLN A 144 15.74 -1.79 9.92
C GLN A 144 14.63 -0.79 9.64
N THR A 145 14.95 0.50 9.66
CA THR A 145 13.98 1.56 9.34
C THR A 145 13.49 1.41 7.90
N LYS A 146 14.38 1.09 6.95
CA LYS A 146 14.02 0.80 5.55
C LYS A 146 13.13 -0.43 5.44
N GLU A 147 13.49 -1.53 6.08
CA GLU A 147 12.71 -2.78 6.04
C GLU A 147 11.32 -2.59 6.64
N MET A 148 11.23 -1.89 7.76
CA MET A 148 9.95 -1.52 8.39
C MET A 148 9.14 -0.63 7.45
N ALA A 149 9.74 0.41 6.85
CA ALA A 149 9.06 1.27 5.89
C ALA A 149 8.52 0.50 4.68
N LEU A 150 9.30 -0.43 4.11
CA LEU A 150 8.85 -1.28 3.00
C LEU A 150 7.66 -2.17 3.41
N LEU A 151 7.66 -2.73 4.62
CA LEU A 151 6.53 -3.51 5.12
C LEU A 151 5.26 -2.67 5.29
N PHE A 152 5.39 -1.44 5.80
CA PHE A 152 4.28 -0.47 5.86
C PHE A 152 3.73 -0.12 4.47
N LEU A 153 4.56 -0.15 3.44
CA LEU A 153 4.17 0.14 2.05
C LEU A 153 3.49 -1.03 1.33
N VAL A 154 3.53 -2.26 1.87
CA VAL A 154 2.84 -3.42 1.27
C VAL A 154 1.33 -3.18 1.14
N PHE A 155 0.69 -2.64 2.19
CA PHE A 155 -0.73 -2.32 2.14
C PHE A 155 -1.06 -1.24 1.10
N PRO A 156 -0.40 -0.06 1.07
CA PRO A 156 -0.53 0.91 -0.02
C PRO A 156 -0.31 0.32 -1.42
N CYS A 157 0.67 -0.56 -1.61
CA CYS A 157 0.87 -1.25 -2.89
C CYS A 157 -0.36 -2.08 -3.28
N GLY A 158 -0.92 -2.84 -2.35
CA GLY A 158 -2.17 -3.57 -2.55
C GLY A 158 -3.33 -2.66 -2.90
N VAL A 159 -3.48 -1.53 -2.18
CA VAL A 159 -4.53 -0.52 -2.45
C VAL A 159 -4.44 0.02 -3.87
N ILE A 160 -3.24 0.36 -4.35
CA ILE A 160 -3.04 0.79 -5.75
C ILE A 160 -3.38 -0.35 -6.70
N ARG A 161 -2.89 -1.58 -6.44
CA ARG A 161 -3.13 -2.74 -7.33
C ARG A 161 -4.62 -3.06 -7.46
N GLY A 162 -5.36 -3.03 -6.35
CA GLY A 162 -6.81 -3.22 -6.33
C GLY A 162 -7.55 -2.15 -7.10
N ALA A 163 -7.15 -0.89 -6.92
CA ALA A 163 -7.73 0.21 -7.67
C ALA A 163 -7.50 0.08 -9.18
N LEU A 164 -6.26 -0.21 -9.60
CA LEU A 164 -5.92 -0.41 -10.99
C LEU A 164 -6.70 -1.58 -11.59
N ALA A 165 -6.77 -2.72 -10.88
CA ALA A 165 -7.53 -3.89 -11.34
C ALA A 165 -9.01 -3.56 -11.52
N LYS A 166 -9.59 -2.78 -10.60
CA LYS A 166 -10.99 -2.37 -10.68
C LYS A 166 -11.28 -1.41 -11.83
N LEU A 167 -10.28 -0.64 -12.23
CA LEU A 167 -10.32 0.28 -13.37
C LEU A 167 -9.94 -0.42 -14.70
N GLY A 168 -9.75 -1.74 -14.69
CA GLY A 168 -9.46 -2.53 -15.88
C GLY A 168 -7.98 -2.59 -16.28
N LEU A 169 -7.07 -2.24 -15.36
CA LEU A 169 -5.62 -2.36 -15.54
C LEU A 169 -5.02 -3.41 -14.60
N THR A 170 -4.56 -4.52 -15.16
CA THR A 170 -3.74 -5.48 -14.41
C THR A 170 -2.32 -4.93 -14.28
N ALA A 171 -1.85 -4.78 -13.04
CA ALA A 171 -0.55 -4.20 -12.73
C ALA A 171 0.15 -4.97 -11.62
N ILE A 172 1.49 -4.90 -11.62
CA ILE A 172 2.33 -5.27 -10.48
C ILE A 172 2.74 -3.94 -9.83
N VAL A 173 2.64 -3.86 -8.51
CA VAL A 173 2.96 -2.64 -7.77
C VAL A 173 4.02 -2.96 -6.75
N ASN A 174 5.18 -2.35 -6.90
CA ASN A 174 6.28 -2.46 -5.95
C ASN A 174 6.51 -1.10 -5.29
N ALA A 175 7.12 -1.12 -4.12
CA ALA A 175 7.57 0.09 -3.43
C ALA A 175 9.06 0.02 -3.18
N ASP A 176 9.68 1.19 -3.07
CA ASP A 176 11.08 1.33 -2.67
C ASP A 176 11.21 2.49 -1.68
N VAL A 177 12.32 2.53 -0.95
CA VAL A 177 12.68 3.68 -0.10
C VAL A 177 14.16 3.94 -0.38
N PRO A 178 14.48 4.85 -1.32
CA PRO A 178 15.86 5.07 -1.75
C PRO A 178 16.69 5.72 -0.66
N ASP A 179 16.08 6.60 0.15
CA ASP A 179 16.74 7.27 1.25
C ASP A 179 15.79 7.35 2.46
N VAL A 180 16.24 6.78 3.57
CA VAL A 180 15.51 6.75 4.84
C VAL A 180 15.59 8.09 5.57
N ARG A 181 16.66 8.87 5.35
CA ARG A 181 16.84 10.21 5.93
C ARG A 181 16.00 11.26 5.22
N ALA A 182 15.72 11.03 3.95
CA ALA A 182 14.81 11.83 3.13
C ALA A 182 13.40 11.22 3.08
N LEU A 183 13.01 10.40 4.07
CA LEU A 183 11.64 9.89 4.13
C LEU A 183 10.66 11.05 3.90
N PRO A 184 9.69 10.85 3.01
CA PRO A 184 9.02 9.57 2.77
C PRO A 184 8.88 9.15 1.28
N GLY A 185 8.78 7.83 1.07
CA GLY A 185 7.90 7.19 0.08
C GLY A 185 8.25 7.22 -1.41
N TRP A 186 8.94 6.19 -1.92
CA TRP A 186 9.02 5.92 -3.36
C TRP A 186 8.10 4.74 -3.72
N VAL A 187 7.21 4.89 -4.71
CA VAL A 187 6.32 3.78 -5.14
C VAL A 187 6.53 3.48 -6.62
N THR A 188 7.25 2.41 -6.93
CA THR A 188 7.47 1.90 -8.29
C THR A 188 6.35 0.96 -8.73
N SER A 189 5.32 1.52 -9.36
CA SER A 189 4.25 0.71 -9.98
C SER A 189 4.64 0.20 -11.37
N THR A 190 5.22 -1.00 -11.47
CA THR A 190 5.47 -1.65 -12.77
C THR A 190 4.20 -2.30 -13.35
N THR A 191 3.42 -1.51 -14.09
CA THR A 191 2.23 -2.04 -14.78
C THR A 191 2.64 -2.89 -16.00
N LYS A 192 2.58 -4.22 -15.90
CA LYS A 192 2.58 -5.10 -17.08
C LYS A 192 1.13 -5.44 -17.44
N SER A 193 0.56 -4.70 -18.38
CA SER A 193 -0.75 -5.00 -18.98
C SER A 193 -0.71 -6.40 -19.58
N THR A 194 -1.31 -7.37 -18.89
CA THR A 194 -1.79 -8.61 -19.51
C THR A 194 -3.21 -8.29 -19.97
N GLY A 195 -3.48 -8.47 -21.27
CA GLY A 195 -4.62 -7.86 -21.97
C GLY A 195 -5.97 -7.91 -21.23
N GLN A 196 -6.76 -6.85 -21.42
CA GLN A 196 -8.16 -6.78 -20.99
C GLN A 196 -8.91 -8.06 -21.39
N LYS A 197 -9.38 -8.84 -20.42
CA LYS A 197 -10.58 -9.66 -20.66
C LYS A 197 -11.77 -8.71 -20.60
N PRO A 198 -12.57 -8.59 -21.66
CA PRO A 198 -13.77 -7.76 -21.62
C PRO A 198 -14.67 -8.26 -20.49
N LEU A 199 -15.16 -7.33 -19.68
CA LEU A 199 -16.17 -7.59 -18.64
C LEU A 199 -17.41 -8.17 -19.33
N ARG A 200 -17.52 -9.50 -19.42
CA ARG A 200 -18.81 -10.15 -19.68
C ARG A 200 -19.67 -9.85 -18.46
N GLY A 201 -20.78 -9.17 -18.68
CA GLY A 201 -21.83 -9.03 -17.68
C GLY A 201 -22.28 -10.42 -17.26
N SER A 202 -21.91 -10.84 -16.06
CA SER A 202 -22.53 -12.00 -15.44
C SER A 202 -23.72 -11.49 -14.63
N THR A 203 -24.89 -11.77 -15.15
CA THR A 203 -26.14 -11.85 -14.41
C THR A 203 -26.14 -13.18 -13.67
N ASP A 204 -25.36 -13.30 -12.59
CA ASP A 204 -25.49 -14.44 -11.69
C ASP A 204 -26.14 -14.01 -10.38
N ARG A 205 -27.38 -14.48 -10.28
CA ARG A 205 -28.24 -14.50 -9.10
C ARG A 205 -27.50 -15.15 -7.94
N TYR A 206 -27.51 -14.51 -6.79
CA TYR A 206 -27.24 -15.18 -5.51
C TYR A 206 -28.40 -16.14 -5.20
N PRO A 207 -28.15 -17.42 -4.86
CA PRO A 207 -29.13 -18.19 -4.13
C PRO A 207 -29.11 -17.80 -2.65
N ILE A 208 -30.31 -17.85 -2.08
CA ILE A 208 -30.65 -17.68 -0.66
C ILE A 208 -30.10 -18.86 0.14
#